data_AF-A0A8C9FMR4-F1
#
_entry.id   AF-A0A8C9FMR4-F1
#
_cell.length_a   1.000
_cell.length_b   1.000
_cell.length_c   1.000
_cell.angle_alpha   90.00
_cell.angle_beta   90.00
_cell.angle_gamma   90.00
#
_symmetry.space_group_name_H-M   'P 1'
#
loop_
_entity.id
_entity.type
_entity.pdbx_description
1 polymer ?
#
loop_
_entity_poly.entity_id
_entity_poly.type
_entity_poly.pdbx_seq_one_letter_code
_entity_poly.pdbx_strand_id
1 'polypeptide(L)'
;MLAYINWWGILFSPLLALLSLIPNKETAVSEVIQKAQNLTMENSVDVKIETKGERKPRKQSQLSKGGKRVCRAVGYITGDMKEFGAWLKDKPIMIQFIDWVLRGISQVMFVNNPLSGLIVVAGFLVQNPWWTLTGCLGTVVSTLTALILGQDRSAIAAGLYGYNGVLVGLLMAVFSAKGDYHWWLLLPVALVSVTCPVFTSALGSVFCKWDLPVFTLPFNLALTLYLAASGPHNLFFPTIVIQPATTTPNITWTDADMPMLLQSIPVGVGQVYGCDNPWTGGIFLLALFISSPLICLHAAIGSAVGMLAALFSAYLGATVTNMLSVFGVPPGTWSFCLSALTFLLMTTNHSAIYKLPLSKVTYPEANRAYYLRMKKHHMSCCDV
;
A
#
# COMPACT_ATOMS: atom_id res chain seq x y z
N MET A 1 22.44 16.04 -36.77
CA MET A 1 23.08 14.72 -36.99
C MET A 1 22.70 13.86 -35.81
N LEU A 2 21.84 12.87 -36.07
CA LEU A 2 21.23 11.98 -35.08
C LEU A 2 22.29 11.21 -34.29
N ALA A 3 22.24 11.26 -32.98
CA ALA A 3 22.70 10.17 -32.13
C ALA A 3 21.47 9.60 -31.42
N TYR A 4 20.95 8.52 -31.99
CA TYR A 4 20.03 7.58 -31.36
C TYR A 4 20.75 7.00 -30.13
N ILE A 5 20.75 7.71 -29.00
CA ILE A 5 21.17 7.15 -27.73
C ILE A 5 20.04 6.21 -27.31
N ASN A 6 20.32 4.91 -27.36
CA ASN A 6 19.42 3.87 -26.92
C ASN A 6 19.27 3.93 -25.39
N TRP A 7 18.45 4.86 -24.90
CA TRP A 7 18.17 5.06 -23.47
C TRP A 7 17.58 3.80 -22.81
N TRP A 8 16.91 2.94 -23.59
CA TRP A 8 16.45 1.63 -23.12
C TRP A 8 17.61 0.73 -22.69
N GLY A 9 18.72 0.73 -23.42
CA GLY A 9 19.91 -0.05 -23.08
C GLY A 9 20.61 0.42 -21.81
N ILE A 10 20.64 1.73 -21.53
CA ILE A 10 21.39 2.29 -20.40
C ILE A 10 20.65 2.07 -19.07
N LEU A 11 19.32 2.06 -19.07
CA LEU A 11 18.49 1.79 -17.88
C LEU A 11 18.22 0.30 -17.65
N PHE A 12 18.06 -0.52 -18.70
CA PHE A 12 17.76 -1.96 -18.56
C PHE A 12 18.99 -2.88 -18.54
N SER A 13 20.12 -2.50 -19.14
CA SER A 13 21.30 -3.38 -19.16
C SER A 13 21.92 -3.61 -17.77
N PRO A 14 21.95 -2.62 -16.85
CA PRO A 14 22.34 -2.87 -15.46
C PRO A 14 21.32 -3.74 -14.72
N LEU A 15 20.03 -3.62 -15.04
CA LEU A 15 18.92 -4.38 -14.45
C LEU A 15 19.00 -5.88 -14.80
N LEU A 16 19.25 -6.20 -16.08
CA LEU A 16 19.44 -7.56 -16.58
C LEU A 16 20.76 -8.16 -16.07
N ALA A 17 21.83 -7.36 -15.99
CA ALA A 17 23.08 -7.78 -15.38
C ALA A 17 22.92 -8.08 -13.88
N LEU A 18 22.15 -7.29 -13.13
CA LEU A 18 21.88 -7.56 -11.72
C LEU A 18 21.00 -8.80 -11.49
N LEU A 19 19.99 -9.03 -12.35
CA LEU A 19 19.16 -10.24 -12.28
C LEU A 19 19.96 -11.53 -12.53
N SER A 20 21.05 -11.44 -13.30
CA SER A 20 21.97 -12.56 -13.55
C SER A 20 22.91 -12.89 -12.36
N LEU A 21 22.99 -12.01 -11.36
CA LEU A 21 23.86 -12.16 -10.18
C LEU A 21 23.16 -12.79 -8.96
N ILE A 22 21.89 -13.17 -9.07
CA ILE A 22 21.15 -13.85 -7.99
C ILE A 22 21.61 -15.31 -7.94
N PRO A 23 22.30 -15.78 -6.87
CA PRO A 23 22.80 -17.15 -6.81
C PRO A 23 21.65 -18.15 -6.64
N ASN A 24 21.63 -19.16 -7.51
CA ASN A 24 20.67 -20.26 -7.47
C ASN A 24 21.02 -21.21 -6.32
N LYS A 25 20.39 -21.04 -5.14
CA LYS A 25 20.55 -21.95 -3.99
C LYS A 25 19.32 -22.85 -3.84
N GLU A 26 19.12 -23.75 -4.82
CA GLU A 26 18.06 -24.75 -4.78
C GLU A 26 18.37 -25.95 -3.87
N THR A 27 19.62 -26.16 -3.46
CA THR A 27 20.02 -27.40 -2.75
C THR A 27 19.91 -27.36 -1.22
N ALA A 28 19.91 -26.18 -0.58
CA ALA A 28 19.82 -26.09 0.89
C ALA A 28 18.37 -25.98 1.41
N VAL A 29 17.41 -25.60 0.55
CA VAL A 29 16.00 -25.41 0.90
C VAL A 29 15.26 -26.76 0.97
N SER A 30 15.67 -27.73 0.16
CA SER A 30 15.06 -29.07 0.10
C SER A 30 15.23 -29.86 1.39
N GLU A 31 16.41 -29.80 2.02
CA GLU A 31 16.69 -30.52 3.28
C GLU A 31 15.91 -29.94 4.47
N VAL A 32 15.69 -28.62 4.51
CA VAL A 32 14.93 -27.95 5.57
C VAL A 32 13.43 -28.23 5.42
N ILE A 33 12.90 -28.26 4.20
CA ILE A 33 11.48 -28.57 3.93
C ILE A 33 11.17 -30.04 4.28
N GLN A 34 12.06 -30.96 3.96
CA GLN A 34 11.85 -32.39 4.25
C GLN A 34 11.88 -32.68 5.77
N LYS A 35 12.68 -31.92 6.53
CA LYS A 35 12.71 -32.01 8.00
C LYS A 35 11.44 -31.44 8.65
N ALA A 36 10.82 -30.42 8.05
CA ALA A 36 9.56 -29.83 8.53
C ALA A 36 8.31 -30.69 8.23
N GLN A 37 8.34 -31.47 7.14
CA GLN A 37 7.25 -32.40 6.78
C GLN A 37 7.19 -33.63 7.68
N ASN A 38 8.34 -34.13 8.16
CA ASN A 38 8.36 -35.26 9.09
C ASN A 38 7.82 -34.89 10.49
N LEU A 39 7.97 -33.64 10.94
CA LEU A 39 7.45 -33.15 12.21
C LEU A 39 5.93 -32.93 12.22
N THR A 40 5.29 -32.85 11.05
CA THR A 40 3.84 -32.59 10.93
C THR A 40 3.01 -33.87 10.83
N MET A 41 3.62 -35.01 10.46
CA MET A 41 2.94 -36.31 10.34
C MET A 41 2.69 -37.01 11.70
N GLU A 42 3.38 -36.60 12.77
CA GLU A 42 3.27 -37.25 14.10
C GLU A 42 2.08 -36.76 14.96
N ASN A 43 1.37 -35.70 14.54
CA ASN A 43 0.36 -35.02 15.38
C ASN A 43 -1.11 -35.11 14.88
N SER A 44 -1.42 -35.99 13.94
CA SER A 44 -2.80 -36.19 13.47
C SER A 44 -3.29 -37.62 13.74
N VAL A 45 -3.83 -37.84 14.94
CA VAL A 45 -4.68 -39.00 15.24
C VAL A 45 -6.14 -38.57 15.05
N ASP A 46 -6.79 -39.12 14.02
CA ASP A 46 -8.20 -38.90 13.68
C ASP A 46 -9.15 -39.53 14.71
N VAL A 47 -10.13 -38.77 15.18
CA VAL A 47 -11.32 -39.31 15.88
C VAL A 47 -12.55 -39.15 14.99
N LYS A 48 -13.11 -40.28 14.58
CA LYS A 48 -14.27 -40.43 13.70
C LYS A 48 -15.55 -40.52 14.56
N ILE A 49 -16.51 -39.62 14.36
CA ILE A 49 -17.87 -39.75 14.93
C ILE A 49 -18.88 -39.82 13.78
N GLU A 50 -19.54 -40.97 13.66
CA GLU A 50 -20.71 -41.18 12.81
C GLU A 50 -21.95 -40.51 13.42
N THR A 51 -22.76 -39.85 12.58
CA THR A 51 -24.17 -39.62 12.90
C THR A 51 -25.01 -39.87 11.65
N LYS A 52 -25.78 -40.97 11.69
CA LYS A 52 -26.86 -41.27 10.75
C LYS A 52 -27.98 -40.25 10.92
N GLY A 53 -28.49 -39.73 9.80
CA GLY A 53 -29.70 -38.93 9.76
C GLY A 53 -30.12 -38.65 8.33
N GLU A 54 -31.09 -39.41 7.83
CA GLU A 54 -31.66 -39.28 6.49
C GLU A 54 -32.20 -37.86 6.24
N ARG A 55 -31.84 -37.27 5.09
CA ARG A 55 -32.53 -36.08 4.55
C ARG A 55 -32.87 -36.29 3.07
N LYS A 56 -34.17 -36.20 2.78
CA LYS A 56 -34.82 -36.27 1.46
C LYS A 56 -34.16 -35.32 0.42
N PRO A 57 -34.16 -35.67 -0.89
CA PRO A 57 -33.48 -34.89 -1.91
C PRO A 57 -34.26 -33.62 -2.25
N ARG A 58 -33.74 -32.45 -1.84
CA ARG A 58 -34.30 -31.15 -2.21
C ARG A 58 -33.81 -30.79 -3.62
N LYS A 59 -34.74 -30.68 -4.58
CA LYS A 59 -34.51 -30.26 -5.97
C LYS A 59 -33.61 -29.01 -6.04
N GLN A 60 -32.38 -29.20 -6.52
CA GLN A 60 -31.39 -28.13 -6.67
C GLN A 60 -31.62 -27.43 -8.02
N SER A 61 -32.30 -26.28 -8.00
CA SER A 61 -32.62 -25.51 -9.20
C SER A 61 -31.37 -24.95 -9.87
N GLN A 62 -31.35 -24.98 -11.20
CA GLN A 62 -30.24 -24.53 -12.06
C GLN A 62 -29.78 -23.08 -11.78
N LEU A 63 -30.64 -22.21 -11.25
CA LEU A 63 -30.30 -20.84 -10.82
C LEU A 63 -29.22 -20.79 -9.70
N SER A 64 -29.14 -21.83 -8.86
CA SER A 64 -28.17 -21.91 -7.77
C SER A 64 -26.74 -22.21 -8.26
N LYS A 65 -26.59 -22.85 -9.42
CA LYS A 65 -25.27 -23.22 -9.96
C LYS A 65 -24.52 -22.02 -10.54
N GLY A 66 -25.23 -21.09 -11.17
CA GLY A 66 -24.67 -19.83 -11.68
C GLY A 66 -24.16 -18.92 -10.56
N GLY A 67 -24.99 -18.68 -9.53
CA GLY A 67 -24.59 -17.88 -8.36
C GLY A 67 -23.38 -18.45 -7.62
N LYS A 68 -23.30 -19.77 -7.45
CA LYS A 68 -22.14 -20.43 -6.83
C LYS A 68 -20.84 -20.27 -7.63
N ARG A 69 -20.90 -20.25 -8.97
CA ARG A 69 -19.73 -20.00 -9.82
C ARG A 69 -19.28 -18.54 -9.72
N VAL A 70 -20.21 -17.59 -9.71
CA VAL A 70 -19.91 -16.16 -9.57
C VAL A 70 -19.30 -15.87 -8.19
N CYS A 71 -19.89 -16.36 -7.10
CA CYS A 71 -19.32 -16.18 -5.76
C CYS A 71 -17.91 -16.77 -5.63
N ARG A 72 -17.65 -17.91 -6.29
CA ARG A 72 -16.32 -18.52 -6.31
C ARG A 72 -15.34 -17.70 -7.12
N ALA A 73 -15.71 -17.21 -8.31
CA ALA A 73 -14.87 -16.34 -9.14
C ALA A 73 -14.53 -15.02 -8.45
N VAL A 74 -15.51 -14.40 -7.78
CA VAL A 74 -15.30 -13.19 -6.97
C VAL A 74 -14.30 -13.48 -5.83
N GLY A 75 -14.40 -14.64 -5.17
CA GLY A 75 -13.45 -15.03 -4.13
C GLY A 75 -11.98 -15.09 -4.57
N TYR A 76 -11.71 -15.36 -5.85
CA TYR A 76 -10.34 -15.39 -6.39
C TYR A 76 -9.70 -14.01 -6.55
N ILE A 77 -10.52 -12.98 -6.75
CA ILE A 77 -10.07 -11.61 -7.04
C ILE A 77 -10.17 -10.68 -5.81
N THR A 78 -10.95 -11.05 -4.80
CA THR A 78 -11.13 -10.26 -3.57
C THR A 78 -10.04 -10.53 -2.52
N GLY A 79 -9.92 -9.64 -1.53
CA GLY A 79 -8.96 -9.73 -0.43
C GLY A 79 -7.51 -9.73 -0.94
N ASP A 80 -6.65 -10.54 -0.31
CA ASP A 80 -5.21 -10.56 -0.63
C ASP A 80 -4.84 -11.41 -1.88
N MET A 81 -5.82 -11.99 -2.58
CA MET A 81 -5.61 -12.95 -3.68
C MET A 81 -4.60 -14.07 -3.35
N LYS A 82 -4.77 -14.74 -2.19
CA LYS A 82 -3.80 -15.74 -1.69
C LYS A 82 -3.63 -16.95 -2.61
N GLU A 83 -4.71 -17.40 -3.25
CA GLU A 83 -4.66 -18.53 -4.21
C GLU A 83 -3.84 -18.16 -5.45
N PHE A 84 -4.00 -16.94 -5.96
CA PHE A 84 -3.18 -16.43 -7.06
C PHE A 84 -1.70 -16.32 -6.66
N GLY A 85 -1.42 -15.78 -5.47
CA GLY A 85 -0.07 -15.71 -4.94
C GLY A 85 0.58 -17.09 -4.74
N ALA A 86 -0.19 -18.10 -4.32
CA ALA A 86 0.29 -19.47 -4.21
C ALA A 86 0.62 -20.07 -5.59
N TRP A 87 -0.26 -19.89 -6.58
CA TRP A 87 -0.04 -20.34 -7.95
C TRP A 87 1.19 -19.69 -8.63
N LEU A 88 1.52 -18.46 -8.21
CA LEU A 88 2.63 -17.68 -8.76
C LEU A 88 4.02 -18.16 -8.28
N LYS A 89 4.10 -18.88 -7.16
CA LYS A 89 5.38 -19.32 -6.58
C LYS A 89 6.18 -20.20 -7.54
N ASP A 90 5.50 -20.98 -8.36
CA ASP A 90 6.10 -21.89 -9.34
C ASP A 90 6.26 -21.25 -10.73
N LYS A 91 6.15 -19.92 -10.84
CA LYS A 91 6.24 -19.19 -12.12
C LYS A 91 7.56 -18.43 -12.24
N PRO A 92 7.99 -18.06 -13.46
CA PRO A 92 9.22 -17.29 -13.67
C PRO A 92 9.31 -16.06 -12.77
N ILE A 93 10.52 -15.75 -12.29
CA ILE A 93 10.78 -14.65 -11.37
C ILE A 93 10.28 -13.29 -11.89
N MET A 94 10.30 -13.08 -13.21
CA MET A 94 9.79 -11.84 -13.82
C MET A 94 8.29 -11.66 -13.56
N ILE A 95 7.50 -12.72 -13.62
CA ILE A 95 6.06 -12.68 -13.37
C ILE A 95 5.79 -12.45 -11.87
N GLN A 96 6.57 -13.10 -11.01
CA GLN A 96 6.49 -12.86 -9.56
C GLN A 96 6.84 -11.40 -9.23
N PHE A 97 7.89 -10.86 -9.87
CA PHE A 97 8.31 -9.48 -9.66
C PHE A 97 7.22 -8.47 -10.07
N ILE A 98 6.53 -8.70 -11.19
CA ILE A 98 5.39 -7.87 -11.61
C ILE A 98 4.27 -7.90 -10.55
N ASP A 99 3.93 -9.08 -10.01
CA ASP A 99 2.96 -9.20 -8.91
C ASP A 99 3.40 -8.43 -7.66
N TRP A 100 4.67 -8.52 -7.27
CA TRP A 100 5.20 -7.79 -6.11
C TRP A 100 5.15 -6.28 -6.31
N VAL A 101 5.42 -5.80 -7.52
CA VAL A 101 5.30 -4.38 -7.89
C VAL A 101 3.84 -3.93 -7.82
N LEU A 102 2.90 -4.69 -8.41
CA LEU A 102 1.48 -4.35 -8.39
C LEU A 102 0.90 -4.35 -6.96
N ARG A 103 1.25 -5.36 -6.14
CA ARG A 103 0.93 -5.37 -4.71
C ARG A 103 1.55 -4.18 -4.00
N GLY A 104 2.79 -3.83 -4.32
CA GLY A 104 3.47 -2.64 -3.79
C GLY A 104 2.70 -1.35 -4.09
N ILE A 105 2.15 -1.20 -5.29
CA ILE A 105 1.35 -0.02 -5.65
C ILE A 105 0.05 0.04 -4.83
N SER A 106 -0.67 -1.09 -4.67
CA SER A 106 -1.91 -1.10 -3.87
C SER A 106 -1.69 -0.97 -2.36
N GLN A 107 -0.50 -1.34 -1.86
CA GLN A 107 -0.18 -1.33 -0.43
C GLN A 107 -0.15 0.06 0.20
N VAL A 108 -0.09 1.14 -0.60
CA VAL A 108 -0.22 2.52 -0.08
C VAL A 108 -1.52 2.71 0.72
N MET A 109 -2.60 2.05 0.30
CA MET A 109 -3.89 2.06 0.98
C MET A 109 -4.17 0.75 1.74
N PHE A 110 -3.11 0.06 2.19
CA PHE A 110 -3.18 -1.20 2.96
C PHE A 110 -3.83 -2.36 2.22
N VAL A 111 -3.78 -2.35 0.89
CA VAL A 111 -4.33 -3.41 0.05
C VAL A 111 -3.21 -4.28 -0.50
N ASN A 112 -3.26 -5.58 -0.23
CA ASN A 112 -2.34 -6.58 -0.77
C ASN A 112 -2.95 -7.32 -1.98
N ASN A 113 -3.31 -6.60 -3.04
CA ASN A 113 -4.04 -7.16 -4.17
C ASN A 113 -3.47 -6.64 -5.51
N PRO A 114 -2.87 -7.51 -6.34
CA PRO A 114 -2.24 -7.09 -7.60
C PRO A 114 -3.26 -6.55 -8.61
N LEU A 115 -4.51 -7.02 -8.60
CA LEU A 115 -5.57 -6.47 -9.46
C LEU A 115 -5.94 -5.05 -9.01
N SER A 116 -6.08 -4.81 -7.71
CA SER A 116 -6.25 -3.45 -7.19
C SER A 116 -5.07 -2.55 -7.57
N GLY A 117 -3.84 -3.07 -7.51
CA GLY A 117 -2.64 -2.36 -7.95
C GLY A 117 -2.69 -1.96 -9.43
N LEU A 118 -3.14 -2.88 -10.29
CA LEU A 118 -3.32 -2.60 -11.73
C LEU A 118 -4.38 -1.51 -11.97
N ILE A 119 -5.48 -1.53 -11.23
CA ILE A 119 -6.53 -0.51 -11.33
C ILE A 119 -6.02 0.84 -10.82
N VAL A 120 -5.21 0.86 -9.76
CA VAL A 120 -4.55 2.08 -9.27
C VAL A 120 -3.60 2.64 -10.33
N VAL A 121 -2.82 1.80 -11.04
CA VAL A 121 -2.00 2.26 -12.18
C VAL A 121 -2.86 2.89 -13.28
N ALA A 122 -4.02 2.32 -13.60
CA ALA A 122 -4.95 2.93 -14.54
C ALA A 122 -5.45 4.30 -14.06
N GLY A 123 -5.70 4.46 -12.75
CA GLY A 123 -6.01 5.75 -12.15
C GLY A 123 -4.86 6.75 -12.27
N PHE A 124 -3.60 6.33 -12.08
CA PHE A 124 -2.45 7.21 -12.32
C PHE A 124 -2.37 7.66 -13.77
N LEU A 125 -2.67 6.79 -14.75
CA LEU A 125 -2.68 7.16 -16.16
C LEU A 125 -3.77 8.20 -16.48
N VAL A 126 -4.93 8.11 -15.83
CA VAL A 126 -6.01 9.10 -15.92
C VAL A 126 -5.60 10.43 -15.29
N GLN A 127 -4.80 10.41 -14.22
CA GLN A 127 -4.24 11.62 -13.62
C GLN A 127 -3.17 12.24 -14.50
N ASN A 128 -2.07 11.52 -14.72
CA ASN A 128 -0.91 11.98 -15.45
C ASN A 128 0.03 10.78 -15.80
N PRO A 129 0.30 10.51 -17.10
CA PRO A 129 1.23 9.46 -17.52
C PRO A 129 2.67 9.65 -17.03
N TRP A 130 3.15 10.89 -16.89
CA TRP A 130 4.49 11.17 -16.34
C TRP A 130 4.59 10.75 -14.87
N TRP A 131 3.57 11.07 -14.07
CA TRP A 131 3.55 10.67 -12.65
C TRP A 131 3.46 9.15 -12.51
N THR A 132 2.69 8.50 -13.39
CA THR A 132 2.63 7.04 -13.46
C THR A 132 4.02 6.45 -13.68
N LEU A 133 4.77 6.98 -14.66
CA LEU A 133 6.12 6.51 -14.97
C LEU A 133 7.06 6.65 -13.78
N THR A 134 7.10 7.81 -13.12
CA THR A 134 7.99 8.05 -11.97
C THR A 134 7.59 7.21 -10.76
N GLY A 135 6.29 7.07 -10.49
CA GLY A 135 5.76 6.20 -9.43
C GLY A 135 6.09 4.71 -9.65
N CYS A 136 5.88 4.21 -10.87
CA CYS A 136 6.25 2.84 -11.22
C CYS A 136 7.77 2.63 -11.11
N LEU A 137 8.59 3.59 -11.57
CA LEU A 137 10.04 3.54 -11.42
C LEU A 137 10.44 3.45 -9.94
N GLY A 138 9.88 4.31 -9.08
CA GLY A 138 10.17 4.29 -7.65
C GLY A 138 9.80 2.97 -6.98
N THR A 139 8.65 2.38 -7.36
CA THR A 139 8.22 1.06 -6.88
C THR A 139 9.21 -0.04 -7.29
N VAL A 140 9.57 -0.08 -8.58
CA VAL A 140 10.50 -1.08 -9.13
C VAL A 140 11.86 -0.99 -8.45
N VAL A 141 12.41 0.22 -8.33
CA VAL A 141 13.72 0.45 -7.71
C VAL A 141 13.70 0.09 -6.21
N SER A 142 12.66 0.47 -5.48
CA SER A 142 12.52 0.14 -4.07
C SER A 142 12.40 -1.38 -3.85
N THR A 143 11.57 -2.07 -4.65
CA THR A 143 11.43 -3.53 -4.58
C THR A 143 12.74 -4.25 -4.92
N LEU A 144 13.45 -3.83 -5.98
CA LEU A 144 14.75 -4.41 -6.34
C LEU A 144 15.80 -4.17 -5.25
N THR A 145 15.83 -2.97 -4.68
CA THR A 145 16.74 -2.65 -3.58
C THR A 145 16.47 -3.54 -2.38
N ALA A 146 15.21 -3.81 -2.03
CA ALA A 146 14.87 -4.76 -0.98
C ALA A 146 15.34 -6.19 -1.29
N LEU A 147 15.29 -6.62 -2.57
CA LEU A 147 15.83 -7.91 -2.99
C LEU A 147 17.36 -7.98 -2.84
N ILE A 148 18.06 -6.90 -3.22
CA ILE A 148 19.53 -6.77 -3.15
C ILE A 148 19.99 -6.75 -1.68
N LEU A 149 19.27 -6.03 -0.82
CA LEU A 149 19.54 -5.95 0.61
C LEU A 149 19.09 -7.20 1.38
N GLY A 150 18.65 -8.27 0.69
CA GLY A 150 18.26 -9.53 1.31
C GLY A 150 17.09 -9.42 2.29
N GLN A 151 16.17 -8.48 2.09
CA GLN A 151 15.03 -8.29 2.97
C GLN A 151 14.07 -9.49 2.90
N ASP A 152 13.22 -9.63 3.92
CA ASP A 152 12.29 -10.76 4.04
C ASP A 152 11.44 -10.95 2.77
N ARG A 153 11.54 -12.14 2.17
CA ARG A 153 10.88 -12.46 0.90
C ARG A 153 9.36 -12.41 1.04
N SER A 154 8.79 -12.74 2.20
CA SER A 154 7.35 -12.70 2.40
C SER A 154 6.81 -11.26 2.42
N ALA A 155 7.53 -10.34 3.06
CA ALA A 155 7.23 -8.91 3.06
C ALA A 155 7.39 -8.28 1.67
N ILE A 156 8.43 -8.66 0.91
CA ILE A 156 8.61 -8.23 -0.48
C ILE A 156 7.46 -8.72 -1.35
N ALA A 157 7.10 -10.01 -1.24
CA ALA A 157 6.02 -10.60 -2.02
C ALA A 157 4.65 -10.00 -1.67
N ALA A 158 4.47 -9.52 -0.44
CA ALA A 158 3.28 -8.78 -0.02
C ALA A 158 3.30 -7.30 -0.45
N GLY A 159 4.34 -6.82 -1.14
CA GLY A 159 4.47 -5.44 -1.61
C GLY A 159 4.93 -4.43 -0.55
N LEU A 160 5.30 -4.86 0.66
CA LEU A 160 5.61 -3.97 1.79
C LEU A 160 6.88 -3.13 1.58
N TYR A 161 7.72 -3.51 0.61
CA TYR A 161 8.91 -2.74 0.21
C TYR A 161 8.70 -1.90 -1.06
N GLY A 162 7.52 -1.95 -1.68
CA GLY A 162 7.24 -1.19 -2.92
C GLY A 162 6.50 0.13 -2.68
N TYR A 163 5.54 0.15 -1.75
CA TYR A 163 4.59 1.27 -1.62
C TYR A 163 5.21 2.61 -1.18
N ASN A 164 6.29 2.58 -0.40
CA ASN A 164 6.99 3.83 -0.09
C ASN A 164 7.69 4.39 -1.34
N GLY A 165 8.21 3.52 -2.21
CA GLY A 165 8.82 3.89 -3.48
C GLY A 165 7.83 4.50 -4.48
N VAL A 166 6.59 3.98 -4.55
CA VAL A 166 5.57 4.56 -5.45
C VAL A 166 5.26 6.01 -5.07
N LEU A 167 5.09 6.29 -3.77
CA LEU A 167 4.81 7.64 -3.28
C LEU A 167 6.00 8.58 -3.50
N VAL A 168 7.23 8.12 -3.28
CA VAL A 168 8.43 8.91 -3.59
C VAL A 168 8.42 9.32 -5.06
N GLY A 169 8.24 8.37 -5.98
CA GLY A 169 8.24 8.66 -7.41
C GLY A 169 7.14 9.61 -7.86
N LEU A 170 5.91 9.41 -7.36
CA LEU A 170 4.76 10.27 -7.66
C LEU A 170 4.99 11.69 -7.14
N LEU A 171 5.29 11.85 -5.85
CA LEU A 171 5.32 13.16 -5.23
C LEU A 171 6.57 13.95 -5.61
N MET A 172 7.68 13.30 -5.97
CA MET A 172 8.81 14.00 -6.58
C MET A 172 8.45 14.63 -7.93
N ALA A 173 7.56 14.00 -8.72
CA ALA A 173 7.04 14.59 -9.95
C ALA A 173 6.07 15.73 -9.66
N VAL A 174 5.12 15.53 -8.75
CA VAL A 174 4.14 16.56 -8.33
C VAL A 174 4.83 17.83 -7.83
N PHE A 175 5.88 17.70 -7.01
CA PHE A 175 6.58 18.84 -6.42
C PHE A 175 7.73 19.39 -7.28
N SER A 176 7.92 18.91 -8.51
CA SER A 176 8.95 19.44 -9.41
C SER A 176 8.49 20.73 -10.09
N ALA A 177 9.30 21.79 -10.03
CA ALA A 177 9.02 23.04 -10.75
C ALA A 177 9.35 22.96 -12.26
N LYS A 178 9.98 21.88 -12.73
CA LYS A 178 10.29 21.68 -14.15
C LYS A 178 9.10 21.16 -14.96
N GLY A 179 8.03 20.71 -14.29
CA GLY A 179 6.85 20.12 -14.93
C GLY A 179 7.10 18.71 -15.47
N ASP A 180 6.20 18.27 -16.34
CA ASP A 180 6.19 16.91 -16.86
C ASP A 180 7.34 16.64 -17.84
N TYR A 181 7.76 15.36 -17.91
CA TYR A 181 8.78 14.86 -18.82
C TYR A 181 10.17 15.52 -18.69
N HIS A 182 10.49 16.09 -17.53
CA HIS A 182 11.87 16.40 -17.15
C HIS A 182 12.63 15.10 -16.87
N TRP A 183 13.13 14.44 -17.92
CA TRP A 183 13.76 13.11 -17.86
C TRP A 183 14.88 12.96 -16.84
N TRP A 184 15.61 14.05 -16.55
CA TRP A 184 16.64 14.05 -15.51
C TRP A 184 16.09 13.70 -14.14
N LEU A 185 14.80 13.95 -13.86
CA LEU A 185 14.13 13.61 -12.60
C LEU A 185 14.10 12.10 -12.33
N LEU A 186 14.22 11.24 -13.35
CA LEU A 186 14.27 9.79 -13.15
C LEU A 186 15.47 9.36 -12.31
N LEU A 187 16.61 10.08 -12.41
CA LEU A 187 17.82 9.79 -11.63
C LEU A 187 17.60 9.99 -10.12
N PRO A 188 17.22 11.19 -9.63
CA PRO A 188 16.93 11.35 -8.21
C PRO A 188 15.74 10.49 -7.76
N VAL A 189 14.72 10.24 -8.60
CA VAL A 189 13.64 9.31 -8.24
C VAL A 189 14.18 7.92 -7.92
N ALA A 190 15.06 7.38 -8.77
CA ALA A 190 15.71 6.10 -8.51
C ALA A 190 16.55 6.14 -7.23
N LEU A 191 17.44 7.13 -7.08
CA LEU A 191 18.34 7.23 -5.93
C LEU A 191 17.60 7.39 -4.60
N VAL A 192 16.56 8.23 -4.55
CA VAL A 192 15.76 8.43 -3.34
C VAL A 192 14.94 7.16 -3.04
N SER A 193 14.42 6.47 -4.05
CA SER A 193 13.67 5.21 -3.85
C SER A 193 14.53 4.07 -3.27
N VAL A 194 15.84 4.05 -3.51
CA VAL A 194 16.79 3.12 -2.86
C VAL A 194 16.81 3.30 -1.33
N THR A 195 16.52 4.51 -0.83
CA THR A 195 16.48 4.77 0.62
C THR A 195 15.25 4.18 1.30
N CYS A 196 14.16 3.92 0.57
CA CYS A 196 12.91 3.45 1.16
C CYS A 196 13.05 2.11 1.89
N PRO A 197 13.66 1.04 1.33
CA PRO A 197 13.89 -0.20 2.06
C PRO A 197 14.79 -0.04 3.29
N VAL A 198 15.78 0.88 3.23
CA VAL A 198 16.68 1.17 4.36
C VAL A 198 15.89 1.77 5.52
N PHE A 199 15.06 2.79 5.25
CA PHE A 199 14.20 3.39 6.27
C PHE A 199 13.14 2.40 6.78
N THR A 200 12.52 1.61 5.89
CA THR A 200 11.57 0.55 6.27
C THR A 200 12.21 -0.44 7.25
N SER A 201 13.42 -0.93 6.94
CA SER A 201 14.14 -1.86 7.81
C SER A 201 14.51 -1.22 9.15
N ALA A 202 15.08 -0.01 9.13
CA ALA A 202 15.51 0.69 10.33
C ALA A 202 14.35 0.99 11.29
N LEU A 203 13.24 1.55 10.76
CA LEU A 203 12.02 1.79 11.53
C LEU A 203 11.39 0.49 12.01
N GLY A 204 11.36 -0.54 11.16
CA GLY A 204 10.83 -1.87 11.50
C GLY A 204 11.54 -2.50 12.68
N SER A 205 12.87 -2.39 12.78
CA SER A 205 13.66 -2.89 13.92
C SER A 205 13.35 -2.19 15.24
N VAL A 206 12.87 -0.94 15.21
CA VAL A 206 12.43 -0.21 16.41
C VAL A 206 10.97 -0.54 16.72
N PHE A 207 10.10 -0.49 15.71
CA PHE A 207 8.65 -0.58 15.87
C PHE A 207 8.16 -2.00 16.17
N CYS A 208 8.91 -3.03 15.78
CA CYS A 208 8.57 -4.42 16.12
C CYS A 208 8.49 -4.66 17.63
N LYS A 209 9.21 -3.87 18.45
CA LYS A 209 9.16 -3.95 19.92
C LYS A 209 7.78 -3.62 20.50
N TRP A 210 6.97 -2.84 19.78
CA TRP A 210 5.60 -2.49 20.15
C TRP A 210 4.55 -3.10 19.21
N ASP A 211 4.95 -4.00 18.32
CA ASP A 211 4.12 -4.56 17.26
C ASP A 211 3.41 -3.45 16.46
N LEU A 212 4.20 -2.48 15.96
CA LEU A 212 3.74 -1.35 15.16
C LEU A 212 4.23 -1.43 13.70
N PRO A 213 3.38 -1.05 12.73
CA PRO A 213 3.79 -0.97 11.34
C PRO A 213 4.55 0.35 11.08
N VAL A 214 5.42 0.37 10.08
CA VAL A 214 6.18 1.58 9.71
C VAL A 214 5.35 2.63 8.96
N PHE A 215 4.19 2.23 8.42
CA PHE A 215 3.35 3.05 7.55
C PHE A 215 4.17 3.75 6.44
N THR A 216 3.75 4.94 6.01
CA THR A 216 4.42 5.74 4.99
C THR A 216 5.55 6.62 5.55
N LEU A 217 6.05 6.33 6.77
CA LEU A 217 7.19 7.06 7.34
C LEU A 217 8.46 6.99 6.46
N PRO A 218 8.83 5.84 5.85
CA PRO A 218 9.96 5.78 4.92
C PRO A 218 9.82 6.76 3.75
N PHE A 219 8.63 6.84 3.15
CA PHE A 219 8.30 7.83 2.12
C PHE A 219 8.44 9.27 2.63
N ASN A 220 7.81 9.57 3.78
CA ASN A 220 7.81 10.92 4.34
C ASN A 220 9.24 11.41 4.64
N LEU A 221 10.07 10.56 5.26
CA LEU A 221 11.48 10.87 5.50
C LEU A 221 12.24 11.11 4.19
N ALA A 222 12.12 10.20 3.22
CA ALA A 222 12.81 10.30 1.95
C ALA A 222 12.41 11.54 1.14
N LEU A 223 11.11 11.81 1.02
CA LEU A 223 10.59 12.96 0.29
C LEU A 223 10.97 14.28 0.99
N THR A 224 10.78 14.39 2.31
CA THR A 224 11.13 15.61 3.05
C THR A 224 12.61 15.92 2.91
N LEU A 225 13.50 14.92 3.04
CA LEU A 225 14.95 15.10 2.84
C LEU A 225 15.29 15.54 1.42
N TYR A 226 14.69 14.91 0.40
CA TYR A 226 14.91 15.29 -1.00
C TYR A 226 14.46 16.73 -1.29
N LEU A 227 13.26 17.11 -0.86
CA LEU A 227 12.71 18.44 -1.13
C LEU A 227 13.48 19.52 -0.37
N ALA A 228 13.89 19.26 0.87
CA ALA A 228 14.73 20.18 1.64
C ALA A 228 16.13 20.35 1.02
N ALA A 229 16.72 19.27 0.51
CA ALA A 229 18.05 19.31 -0.12
C ALA A 229 18.03 19.96 -1.51
N SER A 230 16.93 19.78 -2.27
CA SER A 230 16.79 20.37 -3.59
C SER A 230 16.34 21.83 -3.47
N GLY A 231 15.14 22.05 -2.94
CA GLY A 231 14.54 23.36 -2.79
C GLY A 231 14.23 24.09 -4.11
N PRO A 232 13.59 25.27 -4.05
CA PRO A 232 13.15 26.00 -5.25
C PRO A 232 14.29 26.57 -6.09
N HIS A 233 15.46 26.76 -5.49
CA HIS A 233 16.62 27.40 -6.13
C HIS A 233 17.64 26.40 -6.66
N ASN A 234 17.35 25.09 -6.64
CA ASN A 234 18.24 24.10 -7.23
C ASN A 234 18.40 24.32 -8.74
N LEU A 235 19.64 24.22 -9.24
CA LEU A 235 19.92 24.38 -10.67
C LEU A 235 19.31 23.26 -11.54
N PHE A 236 19.36 22.02 -11.06
CA PHE A 236 18.99 20.83 -11.84
C PHE A 236 17.58 20.31 -11.52
N PHE A 237 17.21 20.36 -10.24
CA PHE A 237 15.97 19.79 -9.71
C PHE A 237 15.19 20.79 -8.85
N PRO A 238 14.80 21.96 -9.39
CA PRO A 238 14.06 22.94 -8.61
C PRO A 238 12.69 22.38 -8.21
N THR A 239 12.30 22.59 -6.96
CA THR A 239 10.98 22.22 -6.44
C THR A 239 10.02 23.40 -6.50
N ILE A 240 8.72 23.14 -6.44
CA ILE A 240 7.74 24.22 -6.31
C ILE A 240 7.99 25.01 -5.02
N VAL A 241 7.66 26.31 -5.04
CA VAL A 241 7.79 27.17 -3.87
C VAL A 241 6.61 26.91 -2.94
N ILE A 242 6.90 26.51 -1.70
CA ILE A 242 5.91 26.35 -0.63
C ILE A 242 6.20 27.45 0.40
N GLN A 243 5.18 28.21 0.77
CA GLN A 243 5.29 29.30 1.75
C GLN A 243 4.22 29.15 2.83
N PRO A 244 4.51 29.59 4.07
CA PRO A 244 3.52 29.64 5.12
C PRO A 244 2.41 30.63 4.77
N ALA A 245 1.18 30.31 5.17
CA ALA A 245 0.07 31.24 5.03
C ALA A 245 0.33 32.49 5.91
N THR A 246 0.44 33.66 5.28
CA THR A 246 0.69 34.94 5.97
C THR A 246 -0.59 35.72 6.26
N THR A 247 -1.71 35.32 5.66
CA THR A 247 -3.00 35.99 5.80
C THR A 247 -4.11 34.97 6.02
N THR A 248 -5.14 35.36 6.77
CA THR A 248 -6.36 34.56 6.89
C THR A 248 -7.11 34.63 5.55
N PRO A 249 -7.48 33.49 4.93
CA PRO A 249 -8.26 33.51 3.70
C PRO A 249 -9.64 34.12 3.96
N ASN A 250 -10.11 34.94 3.03
CA ASN A 250 -11.47 35.47 3.08
C ASN A 250 -12.45 34.37 2.64
N ILE A 251 -13.18 33.79 3.58
CA ILE A 251 -14.09 32.67 3.32
C ILE A 251 -15.51 33.20 3.15
N THR A 252 -16.02 33.13 1.93
CA THR A 252 -17.42 33.46 1.61
C THR A 252 -18.25 32.18 1.60
N TRP A 253 -18.97 31.93 2.70
CA TRP A 253 -19.74 30.69 2.91
C TRP A 253 -20.90 30.50 1.92
N THR A 254 -21.37 31.57 1.27
CA THR A 254 -22.44 31.50 0.28
C THR A 254 -22.02 30.84 -1.03
N ASP A 255 -20.71 30.74 -1.28
CA ASP A 255 -20.16 30.20 -2.53
C ASP A 255 -19.84 28.69 -2.41
N ALA A 256 -20.20 28.07 -1.28
CA ALA A 256 -19.99 26.65 -1.05
C ALA A 256 -20.93 25.81 -1.94
N ASP A 257 -20.37 25.27 -3.02
CA ASP A 257 -21.12 24.47 -3.99
C ASP A 257 -21.19 22.98 -3.58
N MET A 258 -22.40 22.45 -3.44
CA MET A 258 -22.64 21.07 -2.98
C MET A 258 -22.01 19.98 -3.86
N PRO A 259 -22.03 20.07 -5.21
CA PRO A 259 -21.32 19.16 -6.09
C PRO A 259 -19.81 19.17 -5.85
N MET A 260 -19.19 20.32 -5.58
CA MET A 260 -17.75 20.39 -5.26
C MET A 260 -17.43 19.73 -3.93
N LEU A 261 -18.29 19.91 -2.91
CA LEU A 261 -18.18 19.20 -1.63
C LEU A 261 -18.28 17.68 -1.84
N LEU A 262 -19.21 17.21 -2.68
CA LEU A 262 -19.35 15.78 -2.97
C LEU A 262 -18.14 15.24 -3.75
N GLN A 263 -17.62 16.00 -4.72
CA GLN A 263 -16.41 15.64 -5.48
C GLN A 263 -15.15 15.63 -4.60
N SER A 264 -15.12 16.37 -3.49
CA SER A 264 -13.99 16.34 -2.56
C SER A 264 -13.77 14.97 -1.92
N ILE A 265 -14.80 14.11 -1.84
CA ILE A 265 -14.68 12.75 -1.28
C ILE A 265 -13.76 11.88 -2.14
N PRO A 266 -14.02 11.66 -3.45
CA PRO A 266 -13.09 10.93 -4.28
C PRO A 266 -11.75 11.67 -4.43
N VAL A 267 -11.74 13.02 -4.52
CA VAL A 267 -10.47 13.78 -4.59
C VAL A 267 -9.60 13.55 -3.36
N GLY A 268 -10.16 13.57 -2.15
CA GLY A 268 -9.40 13.33 -0.93
C GLY A 268 -8.81 11.91 -0.86
N VAL A 269 -9.49 10.91 -1.43
CA VAL A 269 -8.92 9.57 -1.64
C VAL A 269 -7.81 9.60 -2.70
N GLY A 270 -7.99 10.35 -3.79
CA GLY A 270 -6.96 10.59 -4.82
C GLY A 270 -5.68 11.22 -4.25
N GLN A 271 -5.82 12.16 -3.33
CA GLN A 271 -4.72 12.87 -2.69
C GLN A 271 -3.80 12.00 -1.83
N VAL A 272 -4.23 10.77 -1.48
CA VAL A 272 -3.33 9.77 -0.87
C VAL A 272 -2.09 9.51 -1.77
N TYR A 273 -2.26 9.65 -3.09
CA TYR A 273 -1.20 9.55 -4.10
C TYR A 273 -0.81 10.91 -4.72
N GLY A 274 -1.32 12.02 -4.19
CA GLY A 274 -1.14 13.36 -4.77
C GLY A 274 -1.96 13.61 -6.05
N CYS A 275 -3.05 12.86 -6.27
CA CYS A 275 -3.92 13.02 -7.42
C CYS A 275 -5.13 13.90 -7.09
N ASP A 276 -5.39 14.94 -7.89
CA ASP A 276 -6.49 15.90 -7.70
C ASP A 276 -7.70 15.64 -8.60
N ASN A 277 -7.60 14.73 -9.58
CA ASN A 277 -8.71 14.39 -10.46
C ASN A 277 -9.76 13.51 -9.73
N PRO A 278 -11.04 13.92 -9.64
CA PRO A 278 -12.09 13.15 -8.97
C PRO A 278 -12.31 11.77 -9.60
N TRP A 279 -12.10 11.62 -10.92
CA TRP A 279 -12.21 10.33 -11.59
C TRP A 279 -11.12 9.36 -11.14
N THR A 280 -9.89 9.85 -10.98
CA THR A 280 -8.77 9.08 -10.42
C THR A 280 -9.11 8.59 -9.02
N GLY A 281 -9.65 9.48 -8.17
CA GLY A 281 -10.14 9.11 -6.84
C GLY A 281 -11.23 8.04 -6.85
N GLY A 282 -12.18 8.14 -7.78
CA GLY A 282 -13.23 7.13 -8.00
C GLY A 282 -12.67 5.77 -8.44
N ILE A 283 -11.66 5.77 -9.32
CA ILE A 283 -10.95 4.55 -9.74
C ILE A 283 -10.22 3.91 -8.55
N PHE A 284 -9.61 4.70 -7.68
CA PHE A 284 -8.97 4.19 -6.47
C PHE A 284 -10.00 3.58 -5.50
N LEU A 285 -11.15 4.22 -5.30
CA LEU A 285 -12.25 3.64 -4.53
C LEU A 285 -12.71 2.29 -5.10
N LEU A 286 -12.82 2.18 -6.43
CA LEU A 286 -13.13 0.90 -7.09
C LEU A 286 -12.05 -0.16 -6.81
N ALA A 287 -10.76 0.22 -6.88
CA ALA A 287 -9.66 -0.68 -6.56
C ALA A 287 -9.72 -1.18 -5.11
N LEU A 288 -10.07 -0.31 -4.16
CA LEU A 288 -10.28 -0.68 -2.76
C LEU A 288 -11.48 -1.61 -2.61
N PHE A 289 -12.60 -1.30 -3.25
CA PHE A 289 -13.84 -2.06 -3.16
C PHE A 289 -13.66 -3.52 -3.63
N ILE A 290 -12.89 -3.73 -4.70
CA ILE A 290 -12.57 -5.06 -5.22
C ILE A 290 -11.82 -5.89 -4.18
N SER A 291 -10.89 -5.29 -3.44
CA SER A 291 -10.17 -6.00 -2.38
C SER A 291 -11.04 -6.18 -1.13
N SER A 292 -11.58 -5.08 -0.59
CA SER A 292 -12.38 -5.05 0.62
C SER A 292 -13.38 -3.87 0.57
N PRO A 293 -14.69 -4.15 0.51
CA PRO A 293 -15.72 -3.14 0.65
C PRO A 293 -15.60 -2.34 1.96
N LEU A 294 -15.11 -2.95 3.04
CA LEU A 294 -14.89 -2.24 4.30
C LEU A 294 -13.73 -1.24 4.24
N ILE A 295 -12.62 -1.56 3.55
CA ILE A 295 -11.54 -0.59 3.32
C ILE A 295 -12.06 0.57 2.48
N CYS A 296 -12.77 0.28 1.39
CA CYS A 296 -13.39 1.30 0.53
C CYS A 296 -14.32 2.23 1.31
N LEU A 297 -15.18 1.66 2.16
CA LEU A 297 -16.11 2.42 2.98
C LEU A 297 -15.37 3.35 3.96
N HIS A 298 -14.33 2.84 4.65
CA HIS A 298 -13.55 3.66 5.58
C HIS A 298 -12.71 4.72 4.87
N ALA A 299 -12.23 4.47 3.66
CA ALA A 299 -11.56 5.48 2.86
C ALA A 299 -12.51 6.64 2.50
N ALA A 300 -13.73 6.33 2.06
CA ALA A 300 -14.74 7.34 1.76
C ALA A 300 -15.19 8.11 3.01
N ILE A 301 -15.44 7.42 4.13
CA ILE A 301 -15.77 8.06 5.41
C ILE A 301 -14.62 8.95 5.88
N GLY A 302 -13.38 8.46 5.83
CA GLY A 302 -12.19 9.21 6.23
C GLY A 302 -12.04 10.50 5.42
N SER A 303 -12.25 10.43 4.10
CA SER A 303 -12.22 11.62 3.24
C SER A 303 -13.36 12.60 3.56
N ALA A 304 -14.58 12.11 3.78
CA ALA A 304 -15.72 12.95 4.14
C ALA A 304 -15.54 13.61 5.52
N VAL A 305 -15.05 12.86 6.51
CA VAL A 305 -14.75 13.39 7.85
C VAL A 305 -13.58 14.38 7.77
N GLY A 306 -12.57 14.13 6.95
CA GLY A 306 -11.47 15.07 6.72
C GLY A 306 -11.95 16.40 6.13
N MET A 307 -12.84 16.35 5.14
CA MET A 307 -13.51 17.55 4.59
C MET A 307 -14.29 18.30 5.68
N LEU A 308 -15.13 17.61 6.45
CA LEU A 308 -15.89 18.24 7.53
C LEU A 308 -14.97 18.83 8.59
N ALA A 309 -13.93 18.10 8.99
CA ALA A 309 -12.94 18.57 9.94
C ALA A 309 -12.15 19.77 9.41
N ALA A 310 -11.90 19.88 8.09
CA ALA A 310 -11.28 21.06 7.50
C ALA A 310 -12.16 22.31 7.64
N LEU A 311 -13.49 22.18 7.52
CA LEU A 311 -14.43 23.28 7.79
C LEU A 311 -14.37 23.75 9.26
N PHE A 312 -13.98 22.85 10.17
CA PHE A 312 -13.84 23.12 11.61
C PHE A 312 -12.37 23.20 12.08
N SER A 313 -11.40 23.20 11.14
CA SER A 313 -9.93 23.07 11.32
C SER A 313 -9.41 21.70 11.77
N ALA A 314 -8.91 20.89 10.83
CA ALA A 314 -8.23 19.62 11.08
C ALA A 314 -6.88 19.84 11.78
N TYR A 315 -6.87 19.72 13.11
CA TYR A 315 -5.77 20.17 13.97
C TYR A 315 -4.39 19.64 13.59
N LEU A 316 -4.18 18.31 13.50
CA LEU A 316 -2.82 17.80 13.27
C LEU A 316 -2.34 18.02 11.83
N GLY A 317 -3.21 17.83 10.83
CA GLY A 317 -2.87 18.06 9.42
C GLY A 317 -2.50 19.52 9.15
N ALA A 318 -3.33 20.46 9.61
CA ALA A 318 -3.05 21.88 9.48
C ALA A 318 -1.80 22.29 10.27
N THR A 319 -1.62 21.77 11.49
CA THR A 319 -0.42 22.06 12.31
C THR A 319 0.85 21.61 11.61
N VAL A 320 0.90 20.35 11.13
CA VAL A 320 2.07 19.82 10.42
C VAL A 320 2.34 20.58 9.12
N THR A 321 1.29 20.95 8.39
CA THR A 321 1.41 21.77 7.17
C THR A 321 2.03 23.13 7.48
N ASN A 322 1.51 23.83 8.48
CA ASN A 322 2.03 25.14 8.88
C ASN A 322 3.49 25.02 9.35
N MET A 323 3.82 24.03 10.18
CA MET A 323 5.19 23.80 10.67
C MET A 323 6.16 23.52 9.52
N LEU A 324 5.80 22.65 8.57
CA LEU A 324 6.69 22.25 7.49
C LEU A 324 6.79 23.28 6.36
N SER A 325 5.74 24.10 6.16
CA SER A 325 5.78 25.21 5.20
C SER A 325 6.84 26.25 5.53
N VAL A 326 7.23 26.41 6.81
CA VAL A 326 8.35 27.27 7.23
C VAL A 326 9.67 26.80 6.63
N PHE A 327 9.83 25.50 6.42
CA PHE A 327 11.00 24.89 5.78
C PHE A 327 10.82 24.70 4.27
N GLY A 328 9.71 25.19 3.69
CA GLY A 328 9.42 25.07 2.26
C GLY A 328 9.13 23.64 1.80
N VAL A 329 8.69 22.76 2.70
CA VAL A 329 8.39 21.35 2.38
C VAL A 329 6.92 21.00 2.68
N PRO A 330 6.31 20.10 1.89
CA PRO A 330 4.92 19.69 2.09
C PRO A 330 4.78 18.73 3.29
N PRO A 331 3.58 18.62 3.88
CA PRO A 331 3.33 17.72 5.01
C PRO A 331 3.34 16.24 4.64
N GLY A 332 3.24 15.89 3.36
CA GLY A 332 3.10 14.52 2.91
C GLY A 332 1.97 13.81 3.67
N THR A 333 2.28 12.64 4.21
CA THR A 333 1.38 11.84 5.06
C THR A 333 1.86 11.77 6.52
N TRP A 334 2.70 12.72 6.96
CA TRP A 334 3.20 12.78 8.34
C TRP A 334 2.06 12.80 9.37
N SER A 335 1.03 13.59 9.13
CA SER A 335 -0.15 13.70 9.99
C SER A 335 -0.88 12.37 10.15
N PHE A 336 -1.01 11.59 9.06
CA PHE A 336 -1.56 10.24 9.11
C PHE A 336 -0.68 9.31 9.96
N CYS A 337 0.63 9.25 9.71
CA CYS A 337 1.53 8.36 10.45
C CYS A 337 1.53 8.65 11.96
N LEU A 338 1.67 9.92 12.34
CA LEU A 338 1.70 10.33 13.74
C LEU A 338 0.38 10.03 14.45
N SER A 339 -0.76 10.30 13.79
CA SER A 339 -2.08 9.97 14.35
C SER A 339 -2.25 8.47 14.52
N ALA A 340 -2.03 7.69 13.45
CA ALA A 340 -2.25 6.24 13.45
C ALA A 340 -1.38 5.52 14.48
N LEU A 341 -0.09 5.91 14.61
CA LEU A 341 0.80 5.35 15.63
C LEU A 341 0.36 5.70 17.05
N THR A 342 -0.10 6.94 17.28
CA THR A 342 -0.63 7.35 18.59
C THR A 342 -1.84 6.50 18.99
N PHE A 343 -2.80 6.30 18.07
CA PHE A 343 -3.97 5.45 18.32
C PHE A 343 -3.61 3.97 18.50
N LEU A 344 -2.59 3.45 17.81
CA LEU A 344 -2.13 2.06 17.97
C LEU A 344 -1.31 1.83 19.25
N LEU A 345 -0.77 2.89 19.85
CA LEU A 345 -0.09 2.85 21.15
C LEU A 345 -1.06 3.01 22.32
N MET A 346 -2.23 3.59 22.08
CA MET A 346 -3.24 3.79 23.11
C MET A 346 -3.74 2.46 23.66
N THR A 347 -3.51 2.22 24.96
CA THR A 347 -4.03 1.05 25.68
C THR A 347 -5.41 1.34 26.25
N THR A 348 -6.29 0.36 26.24
CA THR A 348 -7.65 0.48 26.79
C THR A 348 -8.07 -0.81 27.48
N ASN A 349 -8.81 -0.67 28.59
CA ASN A 349 -9.40 -1.81 29.31
C ASN A 349 -10.74 -2.26 28.68
N HIS A 350 -11.22 -1.57 27.64
CA HIS A 350 -12.49 -1.89 27.01
C HIS A 350 -12.33 -3.04 26.01
N SER A 351 -12.96 -4.19 26.28
CA SER A 351 -12.87 -5.43 25.50
C SER A 351 -13.37 -5.35 24.04
N ALA A 352 -14.00 -4.24 23.66
CA ALA A 352 -14.49 -3.99 22.30
C ALA A 352 -13.39 -3.40 21.40
N ILE A 353 -12.37 -2.77 21.97
CA ILE A 353 -11.23 -2.22 21.25
C ILE A 353 -10.10 -3.24 21.37
N TYR A 354 -9.73 -3.82 20.23
CA TYR A 354 -8.73 -4.88 20.17
C TYR A 354 -7.70 -4.58 19.09
N LYS A 355 -6.43 -4.46 19.50
CA LYS A 355 -5.30 -4.36 18.58
C LYS A 355 -4.95 -5.76 18.05
N LEU A 356 -5.00 -5.92 16.72
CA LEU A 356 -4.60 -7.16 16.06
C LEU A 356 -3.07 -7.29 16.06
N PRO A 357 -2.53 -8.49 16.32
CA PRO A 357 -1.12 -8.76 16.09
C PRO A 357 -0.75 -8.56 14.63
N LEU A 358 0.35 -7.87 14.32
CA LEU A 358 0.72 -7.55 12.93
C LEU A 358 0.87 -8.78 12.05
N SER A 359 1.40 -9.87 12.60
CA SER A 359 1.55 -11.16 11.91
C SER A 359 0.22 -11.78 11.43
N LYS A 360 -0.92 -11.28 11.92
CA LYS A 360 -2.27 -11.74 11.56
C LYS A 360 -3.05 -10.72 10.74
N VAL A 361 -2.54 -9.51 10.56
CA VAL A 361 -3.21 -8.45 9.80
C VAL A 361 -3.27 -8.81 8.33
N THR A 362 -4.47 -8.76 7.77
CA THR A 362 -4.77 -8.94 6.35
C THR A 362 -5.71 -7.82 5.91
N TYR A 363 -7.00 -8.11 5.74
CA TYR A 363 -8.05 -7.14 5.41
C TYR A 363 -9.21 -7.23 6.42
N PRO A 364 -10.03 -6.17 6.61
CA PRO A 364 -10.98 -6.04 7.72
C PRO A 364 -11.93 -7.23 7.92
N GLU A 365 -12.47 -7.80 6.84
CA GLU A 365 -13.38 -8.93 6.89
C GLU A 365 -12.72 -10.19 7.47
N ALA A 366 -11.50 -10.52 7.01
CA ALA A 366 -10.71 -11.64 7.52
C ALA A 366 -10.21 -11.39 8.94
N ASN A 367 -9.79 -10.15 9.23
CA ASN A 367 -9.34 -9.70 10.54
C ASN A 367 -10.46 -9.85 11.60
N ARG A 368 -11.69 -9.46 11.25
CA ARG A 368 -12.87 -9.63 12.12
C ARG A 368 -13.17 -11.10 12.35
N ALA A 369 -13.08 -11.94 11.32
CA ALA A 369 -13.28 -13.39 11.46
C ALA A 369 -12.20 -14.04 12.34
N TYR A 370 -10.96 -13.56 12.32
CA TYR A 370 -9.91 -13.98 13.24
C TYR A 370 -10.22 -13.59 14.69
N TYR A 371 -10.57 -12.32 14.95
CA TYR A 371 -10.92 -11.84 16.28
C TYR A 371 -12.10 -12.63 16.90
N LEU A 372 -13.17 -12.86 16.14
CA LEU A 372 -14.33 -13.61 16.64
C LEU A 372 -13.99 -15.06 17.00
N ARG A 373 -13.11 -15.72 16.24
CA ARG A 373 -12.64 -17.08 16.55
C ARG A 373 -11.81 -17.11 17.84
N MET A 374 -10.88 -16.16 17.99
CA MET A 374 -10.08 -16.01 19.21
C MET A 374 -10.96 -15.76 20.44
N LYS A 375 -11.94 -14.86 20.33
CA LYS A 375 -12.88 -14.55 21.41
C LYS A 375 -13.69 -15.78 21.85
N LYS A 376 -14.15 -16.59 20.89
CA LYS A 376 -14.87 -17.83 21.17
C LYS A 376 -14.00 -18.87 21.89
N HIS A 377 -12.74 -19.04 21.44
CA HIS A 377 -11.80 -19.93 22.11
C HIS A 377 -11.48 -19.49 23.54
N HIS A 378 -11.32 -18.19 23.77
CA HIS A 378 -11.04 -17.67 25.10
C HIS A 378 -12.21 -17.91 26.07
N MET A 379 -13.45 -17.64 25.64
CA MET A 379 -14.65 -17.95 26.43
C MET A 379 -14.74 -19.45 26.76
N SER A 380 -14.55 -20.32 25.75
CA SER A 380 -14.61 -21.77 25.94
C SER A 380 -13.51 -22.33 26.87
N CYS A 381 -12.41 -21.61 27.07
CA CYS A 381 -11.32 -22.02 27.96
C CYS A 381 -11.49 -21.47 29.39
N CYS A 382 -12.33 -20.45 29.58
CA CYS A 382 -12.68 -19.93 30.91
C CYS A 382 -13.91 -20.62 31.52
N ASP A 383 -14.69 -21.32 30.69
CA ASP A 383 -15.86 -22.11 31.12
C ASP A 383 -15.51 -23.57 31.52
N VAL A 384 -14.21 -23.90 31.60
CA VAL A 384 -13.64 -25.18 32.07
C VAL A 384 -12.71 -24.89 33.24
#